data_AF-A0A1L9SHU2-F1
#
_entry.id   AF-A0A1L9SHU2-F1
#
_cell.length_a   1.000
_cell.length_b   1.000
_cell.length_c   1.000
_cell.angle_alpha   90.00
_cell.angle_beta   90.00
_cell.angle_gamma   90.00
#
_symmetry.space_group_name_H-M   'P 1'
#
loop_
_entity.id
_entity.type
_entity.pdbx_description
1 polymer ?
#
loop_
_entity_poly.entity_id
_entity_poly.type
_entity_poly.pdbx_seq_one_letter_code
_entity_poly.pdbx_strand_id
1 'polypeptide(L)'
;MSCELNPVVSCRVEVVLQKQNTSFVGVYSHRQDKSLTGTGTQQTQTDTDTNSSTRLRTTTMEQLVEYLPQGPGILPKWLFFVSVVSAASTLSAYANPSYVAELYNGRTSQGESYTNAFSGRVFGTWNLVSCVVRMYAAYNIAEPVVYDLAMWTFGIALLHFTGEWLIFGTAQLKGRFVSPMIVASSCLLWMFTQRGGYLG
;
A
#
# COMPACT_ATOMS: atom_id res chain seq x y z
N MET A 1 43.46 -22.61 41.43
CA MET A 1 44.74 -22.32 40.75
C MET A 1 44.58 -22.75 39.31
N SER A 2 44.69 -21.78 38.38
CA SER A 2 44.80 -21.88 36.91
C SER A 2 43.61 -22.53 36.15
N CYS A 3 42.83 -21.80 35.33
CA CYS A 3 43.13 -21.28 33.98
C CYS A 3 43.69 -22.33 33.02
N GLU A 4 42.92 -22.70 32.00
CA GLU A 4 43.45 -22.95 30.65
C GLU A 4 42.37 -22.70 29.57
N LEU A 5 42.72 -21.81 28.63
CA LEU A 5 42.04 -21.50 27.36
C LEU A 5 42.20 -22.67 26.37
N ASN A 6 41.20 -22.94 25.52
CA ASN A 6 41.40 -23.40 24.13
C ASN A 6 40.06 -23.56 23.36
N PRO A 7 40.05 -23.70 22.01
CA PRO A 7 40.50 -22.75 21.00
C PRO A 7 39.38 -22.40 19.99
N VAL A 8 39.65 -21.35 19.21
CA VAL A 8 38.98 -20.99 17.96
C VAL A 8 38.80 -22.20 17.03
N VAL A 9 37.56 -22.54 16.70
CA VAL A 9 37.25 -23.51 15.64
C VAL A 9 37.34 -22.80 14.30
N SER A 10 38.34 -23.20 13.51
CA SER A 10 38.57 -22.77 12.13
C SER A 10 37.47 -23.31 11.21
N CYS A 11 36.52 -22.47 10.82
CA CYS A 11 35.57 -22.78 9.75
C CYS A 11 36.25 -22.66 8.38
N ARG A 12 36.55 -23.80 7.75
CA ARG A 12 36.96 -23.86 6.35
C ARG A 12 35.71 -23.86 5.47
N VAL A 13 35.48 -22.78 4.74
CA VAL A 13 34.40 -22.68 3.74
C VAL A 13 34.97 -23.08 2.39
N GLU A 14 34.53 -24.22 1.84
CA GLU A 14 34.78 -24.55 0.44
C GLU A 14 33.57 -24.16 -0.40
N VAL A 15 33.79 -23.23 -1.33
CA VAL A 15 32.81 -22.81 -2.32
C VAL A 15 33.05 -23.62 -3.60
N VAL A 16 32.16 -24.55 -3.90
CA VAL A 16 32.16 -25.25 -5.19
C VAL A 16 31.15 -24.54 -6.10
N LEU A 17 31.65 -23.79 -7.09
CA LEU A 17 30.81 -23.15 -8.11
C LEU A 17 30.56 -24.12 -9.26
N GLN A 18 29.32 -24.63 -9.35
CA GLN A 18 28.82 -25.31 -10.55
C GLN A 18 27.95 -24.32 -11.36
N LYS A 19 28.33 -24.08 -12.61
CA LYS A 19 27.61 -23.20 -13.53
C LYS A 19 26.49 -23.99 -14.21
N GLN A 20 25.24 -23.76 -13.80
CA GLN A 20 24.06 -24.10 -14.60
C GLN A 20 23.23 -22.85 -14.88
N ASN A 21 22.56 -22.88 -16.03
CA ASN A 21 21.93 -21.77 -16.72
C ASN A 21 20.97 -20.95 -15.82
N THR A 22 21.25 -19.65 -15.71
CA THR A 22 20.42 -18.58 -15.12
C THR A 22 19.90 -18.81 -13.69
N SER A 23 20.80 -19.03 -12.73
CA SER A 23 20.80 -18.41 -11.38
C SER A 23 21.91 -19.04 -10.52
N PHE A 24 22.61 -18.23 -9.72
CA PHE A 24 23.57 -18.73 -8.72
C PHE A 24 22.79 -19.30 -7.52
N VAL A 25 22.83 -20.61 -7.32
CA VAL A 25 22.30 -21.25 -6.11
C VAL A 25 23.48 -21.66 -5.24
N GLY A 26 23.65 -20.98 -4.10
CA GLY A 26 24.58 -21.40 -3.05
C GLY A 26 23.98 -22.58 -2.30
N VAL A 27 24.58 -23.77 -2.43
CA VAL A 27 24.18 -24.97 -1.68
C VAL A 27 25.00 -25.02 -0.39
N TYR A 28 24.36 -24.78 0.75
CA TYR A 28 24.96 -24.97 2.07
C TYR A 28 24.69 -26.39 2.54
N SER A 29 25.73 -27.23 2.65
CA SER A 29 25.62 -28.56 3.25
C SER A 29 26.25 -28.53 4.64
N HIS A 30 25.42 -28.69 5.68
CA HIS A 30 25.89 -28.84 7.05
C HIS A 30 25.83 -30.33 7.42
N ARG A 31 26.96 -31.04 7.31
CA ARG A 31 27.06 -32.44 7.77
C ARG A 31 27.26 -32.45 9.29
N GLN A 32 26.23 -32.84 10.04
CA GLN A 32 26.40 -33.25 11.44
C GLN A 32 26.60 -34.76 11.47
N ASP A 33 27.81 -35.22 11.83
CA ASP A 33 28.00 -36.60 12.27
C ASP A 33 27.53 -36.71 13.72
N LYS A 34 26.38 -37.36 13.92
CA LYS A 34 25.96 -37.84 15.24
C LYS A 34 25.74 -39.34 15.18
N SER A 35 26.65 -40.03 15.84
CA SER A 35 26.61 -41.44 16.18
C SER A 35 25.48 -41.75 17.18
N LEU A 36 24.89 -42.93 16.99
CA LEU A 36 24.25 -43.82 17.98
C LEU A 36 22.74 -43.68 18.28
N THR A 37 22.03 -44.72 17.83
CA THR A 37 21.10 -45.59 18.60
C THR A 37 19.70 -45.10 18.92
N GLY A 38 18.69 -45.82 18.38
CA GLY A 38 17.41 -46.02 19.07
C GLY A 38 16.14 -45.75 18.26
N THR A 39 15.49 -46.84 17.87
CA THR A 39 14.02 -47.03 17.85
C THR A 39 13.14 -46.07 17.02
N GLY A 40 12.87 -46.51 15.78
CA GLY A 40 11.53 -46.76 15.25
C GLY A 40 10.46 -45.67 15.39
N THR A 41 10.20 -44.96 14.30
CA THR A 41 8.84 -44.74 13.76
C THR A 41 8.97 -44.33 12.30
N GLN A 42 8.43 -45.14 11.39
CA GLN A 42 8.25 -44.76 10.00
C GLN A 42 7.22 -43.63 9.94
N GLN A 43 7.62 -42.44 9.51
CA GLN A 43 6.70 -41.45 8.96
C GLN A 43 6.98 -41.35 7.47
N THR A 44 6.03 -41.90 6.72
CA THR A 44 5.90 -41.84 5.27
C THR A 44 6.02 -40.39 4.81
N GLN A 45 7.05 -40.16 3.99
CA GLN A 45 7.33 -38.93 3.29
C GLN A 45 6.38 -38.84 2.08
N THR A 46 5.36 -38.01 2.20
CA THR A 46 4.52 -37.57 1.08
C THR A 46 4.28 -36.06 1.23
N ASP A 47 4.48 -35.32 0.14
CA ASP A 47 4.21 -33.89 -0.07
C ASP A 47 5.20 -32.86 0.50
N THR A 48 6.41 -32.80 -0.08
CA THR A 48 7.38 -31.72 0.17
C THR A 48 7.30 -30.55 -0.82
N ASP A 49 6.53 -30.67 -1.91
CA ASP A 49 6.40 -29.58 -2.91
C ASP A 49 5.21 -28.66 -2.63
N THR A 50 4.12 -29.18 -2.07
CA THR A 50 2.93 -28.41 -1.67
C THR A 50 3.22 -27.54 -0.44
N ASN A 51 4.00 -28.05 0.51
CA ASN A 51 4.34 -27.33 1.75
C ASN A 51 5.32 -26.17 1.50
N SER A 52 6.26 -26.32 0.57
CA SER A 52 7.24 -25.28 0.22
C SER A 52 6.58 -24.10 -0.51
N SER A 53 5.72 -24.41 -1.49
CA SER A 53 4.94 -23.40 -2.22
C SER A 53 3.91 -22.70 -1.32
N THR A 54 3.29 -23.45 -0.40
CA THR A 54 2.36 -22.88 0.58
C THR A 54 3.11 -21.97 1.55
N ARG A 55 4.25 -22.41 2.11
CA ARG A 55 5.08 -21.63 3.03
C ARG A 55 5.62 -20.34 2.42
N LEU A 56 6.10 -20.38 1.17
CA LEU A 56 6.55 -19.19 0.45
C LEU A 56 5.40 -18.19 0.25
N ARG A 57 4.18 -18.67 -0.08
CA ARG A 57 2.99 -17.82 -0.19
C ARG A 57 2.50 -17.28 1.15
N THR A 58 2.59 -18.04 2.24
CA THR A 58 2.27 -17.51 3.59
C THR A 58 3.27 -16.43 3.98
N THR A 59 4.57 -16.63 3.75
CA THR A 59 5.58 -15.61 4.10
C THR A 59 5.40 -14.30 3.34
N THR A 60 5.03 -14.32 2.05
CA THR A 60 4.81 -13.08 1.29
C THR A 60 3.56 -12.34 1.72
N MET A 61 2.48 -13.07 2.05
CA MET A 61 1.23 -12.46 2.51
C MET A 61 1.35 -11.93 3.94
N GLU A 62 2.09 -12.61 4.82
CA GLU A 62 2.38 -12.16 6.18
C GLU A 62 3.22 -10.88 6.19
N GLN A 63 4.25 -10.80 5.32
CA GLN A 63 5.05 -9.58 5.17
C GLN A 63 4.23 -8.38 4.67
N LEU A 64 3.25 -8.61 3.79
CA LEU A 64 2.37 -7.53 3.34
C LEU A 64 1.44 -7.05 4.47
N VAL A 65 0.91 -7.96 5.27
CA VAL A 65 0.01 -7.65 6.39
C VAL A 65 0.74 -6.92 7.52
N GLU A 66 2.02 -7.22 7.73
CA GLU A 66 2.87 -6.49 8.70
C GLU A 66 3.02 -5.00 8.35
N TYR A 67 3.06 -4.67 7.05
CA TYR A 67 3.16 -3.29 6.56
C TYR A 67 1.81 -2.54 6.53
N LEU A 68 0.67 -3.26 6.59
CA LEU A 68 -0.63 -2.63 6.71
C LEU A 68 -0.75 -1.89 8.07
N PRO A 69 -1.49 -0.77 8.12
CA PRO A 69 -1.71 -0.06 9.37
C PRO A 69 -2.34 -1.00 10.41
N GLN A 70 -1.63 -1.22 11.51
CA GLN A 70 -2.06 -2.08 12.62
C GLN A 70 -3.08 -1.40 13.56
N GLY A 71 -3.52 -0.18 13.21
CA GLY A 71 -4.49 0.58 13.99
C GLY A 71 -5.80 -0.20 14.16
N PRO A 72 -6.48 -0.08 15.32
CA PRO A 72 -7.73 -0.78 15.57
C PRO A 72 -8.83 -0.33 14.59
N GLY A 73 -9.64 -1.27 14.12
CA GLY A 73 -10.82 -1.01 13.29
C GLY A 73 -10.57 -0.99 11.77
N ILE A 74 -11.64 -0.72 11.02
CA ILE A 74 -11.67 -0.85 9.55
C ILE A 74 -11.28 0.46 8.85
N LEU A 75 -11.51 1.60 9.51
CA LEU A 75 -11.24 2.93 8.95
C LEU A 75 -9.78 3.13 8.51
N PRO A 76 -8.75 2.74 9.30
CA PRO A 76 -7.35 2.94 8.89
C PRO A 76 -6.97 2.14 7.64
N LYS A 77 -7.48 0.92 7.52
CA LYS A 77 -7.27 0.05 6.35
C LYS A 77 -7.92 0.65 5.10
N TRP A 78 -9.11 1.24 5.26
CA TRP A 78 -9.78 1.96 4.18
C TRP A 78 -9.02 3.21 3.75
N LEU A 79 -8.52 4.02 4.70
CA LEU A 79 -7.72 5.21 4.41
C LEU A 79 -6.43 4.86 3.67
N PHE A 80 -5.77 3.77 4.04
CA PHE A 80 -4.61 3.25 3.30
C PHE A 80 -4.98 2.92 1.85
N PHE A 81 -6.08 2.18 1.64
CA PHE A 81 -6.57 1.86 0.30
C PHE A 81 -6.85 3.12 -0.54
N VAL A 82 -7.58 4.09 0.02
CA VAL A 82 -7.89 5.35 -0.67
C VAL A 82 -6.62 6.15 -0.98
N SER A 83 -5.58 6.05 -0.14
CA SER A 83 -4.28 6.66 -0.40
C SER A 83 -3.60 6.03 -1.62
N VAL A 84 -3.59 4.69 -1.72
CA VAL A 84 -3.06 3.99 -2.89
C VAL A 84 -3.80 4.38 -4.18
N VAL A 85 -5.14 4.43 -4.15
CA VAL A 85 -5.95 4.89 -5.28
C VAL A 85 -5.62 6.34 -5.66
N SER A 86 -5.37 7.19 -4.66
CA SER A 86 -4.98 8.58 -4.88
C SER A 86 -3.60 8.66 -5.55
N ALA A 87 -2.63 7.85 -5.13
CA ALA A 87 -1.32 7.78 -5.78
C ALA A 87 -1.42 7.32 -7.25
N ALA A 88 -2.28 6.33 -7.55
CA ALA A 88 -2.54 5.91 -8.93
C ALA A 88 -3.20 7.02 -9.78
N SER A 89 -4.07 7.81 -9.17
CA SER A 89 -4.73 8.95 -9.82
C SER A 89 -3.73 10.09 -10.08
N THR A 90 -2.80 10.33 -9.15
CA THR A 90 -1.65 11.22 -9.36
C THR A 90 -0.83 10.76 -10.54
N LEU A 91 -0.41 9.48 -10.58
CA LEU A 91 0.36 8.95 -11.69
C LEU A 91 -0.39 9.12 -13.04
N SER A 92 -1.68 8.82 -13.05
CA SER A 92 -2.53 8.99 -14.23
C SER A 92 -2.57 10.45 -14.71
N ALA A 93 -2.60 11.41 -13.79
CA ALA A 93 -2.61 12.84 -14.10
C ALA A 93 -1.27 13.35 -14.66
N TYR A 94 -0.14 12.73 -14.29
CA TYR A 94 1.17 13.03 -14.87
C TYR A 94 1.41 12.31 -16.20
N ALA A 95 0.95 11.07 -16.33
CA ALA A 95 1.16 10.25 -17.51
C ALA A 95 0.27 10.68 -18.69
N ASN A 96 -0.99 11.05 -18.41
CA ASN A 96 -1.99 11.33 -19.42
C ASN A 96 -2.54 12.77 -19.28
N PRO A 97 -2.16 13.70 -20.17
CA PRO A 97 -2.64 15.08 -20.12
C PRO A 97 -4.17 15.23 -20.23
N SER A 98 -4.86 14.27 -20.86
CA SER A 98 -6.33 14.26 -20.99
C SER A 98 -7.05 13.70 -19.78
N TYR A 99 -6.37 13.07 -18.82
CA TYR A 99 -7.00 12.39 -17.69
C TYR A 99 -7.92 13.33 -16.89
N VAL A 100 -7.44 14.55 -16.61
CA VAL A 100 -8.19 15.54 -15.85
C VAL A 100 -9.32 16.15 -16.70
N ALA A 101 -9.11 16.30 -18.00
CA ALA A 101 -10.16 16.72 -18.93
C ALA A 101 -11.35 15.74 -18.94
N GLU A 102 -11.05 14.44 -18.98
CA GLU A 102 -12.05 13.37 -18.91
C GLU A 102 -12.65 13.19 -17.51
N LEU A 103 -11.95 13.63 -16.47
CA LEU A 103 -12.49 13.58 -15.10
C LEU A 103 -13.59 14.62 -14.93
N TYR A 104 -13.34 15.88 -15.32
CA TYR A 104 -14.29 16.97 -15.19
C TYR A 104 -15.37 16.96 -16.29
N ASN A 105 -15.05 16.46 -17.50
CA ASN A 105 -15.95 16.38 -18.66
C ASN A 105 -16.61 17.72 -19.06
N GLY A 106 -16.15 18.85 -18.53
CA GLY A 106 -16.60 20.16 -18.97
C GLY A 106 -15.95 20.59 -20.27
N ARG A 107 -16.76 21.15 -21.16
CA ARG A 107 -16.31 21.73 -22.42
C ARG A 107 -16.74 23.18 -22.53
N THR A 108 -15.89 23.99 -23.17
CA THR A 108 -16.21 25.37 -23.55
C THR A 108 -17.28 25.38 -24.64
N SER A 109 -17.86 26.56 -24.92
CA SER A 109 -18.79 26.75 -26.05
C SER A 109 -18.18 26.38 -27.41
N GLN A 110 -16.85 26.36 -27.50
CA GLN A 110 -16.08 25.99 -28.68
C GLN A 110 -15.73 24.49 -28.72
N GLY A 111 -16.10 23.71 -27.69
CA GLY A 111 -15.88 22.27 -27.61
C GLY A 111 -14.54 21.84 -27.01
N GLU A 112 -13.72 22.78 -26.55
CA GLU A 112 -12.42 22.53 -25.92
C GLU A 112 -12.56 22.18 -24.44
N SER A 113 -11.58 21.49 -23.85
CA SER A 113 -11.58 21.24 -22.40
C SER A 113 -11.16 22.50 -21.63
N TYR A 114 -11.76 22.74 -20.47
CA TYR A 114 -11.30 23.77 -19.52
C TYR A 114 -9.93 23.45 -18.91
N THR A 115 -9.47 22.21 -19.02
CA THR A 115 -8.23 21.75 -18.40
C THR A 115 -7.13 21.58 -19.45
N ASN A 116 -5.91 21.95 -19.08
CA ASN A 116 -4.71 21.79 -19.90
C ASN A 116 -3.68 20.90 -19.19
N ALA A 117 -2.57 20.60 -19.87
CA ALA A 117 -1.54 19.70 -19.32
C ALA A 117 -0.92 20.23 -18.01
N PHE A 118 -0.83 21.54 -17.82
CA PHE A 118 -0.33 22.14 -16.58
C PHE A 118 -1.34 21.97 -15.45
N SER A 119 -2.62 22.30 -15.67
CA SER A 119 -3.66 22.11 -14.66
C SER A 119 -3.82 20.64 -14.28
N GLY A 120 -3.61 19.72 -15.22
CA GLY A 120 -3.59 18.28 -14.95
C GLY A 120 -2.52 17.86 -13.92
N ARG A 121 -1.30 18.39 -14.05
CA ARG A 121 -0.20 18.13 -13.09
C ARG A 121 -0.45 18.78 -11.72
N VAL A 122 -1.05 19.98 -11.70
CA VAL A 122 -1.44 20.65 -10.44
C VAL A 122 -2.50 19.82 -9.72
N PHE A 123 -3.51 19.31 -10.43
CA PHE A 123 -4.50 18.38 -9.87
C PHE A 123 -3.83 17.11 -9.31
N GLY A 124 -2.90 16.52 -10.05
CA GLY A 124 -2.11 15.38 -9.59
C GLY A 124 -1.30 15.66 -8.32
N THR A 125 -0.70 16.85 -8.23
CA THR A 125 0.05 17.32 -7.05
C THR A 125 -0.84 17.48 -5.83
N TRP A 126 -1.99 18.15 -6.01
CA TRP A 126 -2.99 18.31 -4.95
C TRP A 126 -3.49 16.96 -4.42
N ASN A 127 -3.73 16.01 -5.33
CA ASN A 127 -4.15 14.67 -4.96
C ASN A 127 -3.04 13.87 -4.25
N LEU A 128 -1.77 14.12 -4.60
CA LEU A 128 -0.62 13.53 -3.91
C LEU A 128 -0.49 14.05 -2.48
N VAL A 129 -0.70 15.35 -2.26
CA VAL A 129 -0.75 15.93 -0.91
C VAL A 129 -1.84 15.24 -0.08
N SER A 130 -3.04 15.08 -0.66
CA SER A 130 -4.13 14.36 -0.01
C SER A 130 -3.79 12.90 0.29
N CYS A 131 -3.09 12.22 -0.62
CA CYS A 131 -2.59 10.85 -0.43
C CYS A 131 -1.66 10.76 0.77
N VAL A 132 -0.68 11.66 0.89
CA VAL A 132 0.28 11.65 2.00
C VAL A 132 -0.44 11.85 3.32
N VAL A 133 -1.33 12.85 3.42
CA VAL A 133 -2.08 13.13 4.66
C VAL A 133 -2.93 11.91 5.08
N ARG A 134 -3.65 11.28 4.14
CA ARG A 134 -4.49 10.10 4.42
C ARG A 134 -3.66 8.88 4.78
N MET A 135 -2.48 8.73 4.20
CA MET A 135 -1.53 7.67 4.55
C MET A 135 -1.04 7.85 5.99
N TYR A 136 -0.63 9.06 6.36
CA TYR A 136 -0.22 9.36 7.74
C TYR A 136 -1.36 9.13 8.74
N ALA A 137 -2.59 9.50 8.39
CA ALA A 137 -3.78 9.24 9.20
C ALA A 137 -4.09 7.74 9.34
N ALA A 138 -3.80 6.93 8.32
CA ALA A 138 -3.97 5.48 8.41
C ALA A 138 -3.05 4.87 9.49
N TYR A 139 -1.84 5.39 9.69
CA TYR A 139 -0.94 4.90 10.74
C TYR A 139 -1.17 5.58 12.10
N ASN A 140 -1.78 6.77 12.14
CA ASN A 140 -1.94 7.57 13.37
C ASN A 140 -3.40 8.02 13.58
N ILE A 141 -4.37 7.10 13.46
CA ILE A 141 -5.80 7.45 13.49
C ILE A 141 -6.29 7.95 14.86
N ALA A 142 -5.59 7.60 15.93
CA ALA A 142 -5.94 8.02 17.29
C ALA A 142 -5.51 9.46 17.61
N GLU A 143 -4.70 10.08 16.75
CA GLU A 143 -4.25 11.47 16.93
C GLU A 143 -5.30 12.43 16.36
N PRO A 144 -5.94 13.29 17.18
CA PRO A 144 -7.03 14.16 16.74
C PRO A 144 -6.62 15.10 15.61
N VAL A 145 -5.39 15.63 15.64
CA VAL A 145 -4.90 16.57 14.62
C VAL A 145 -4.82 15.88 13.25
N VAL A 146 -4.25 14.68 13.19
CA VAL A 146 -4.07 13.95 11.93
C VAL A 146 -5.41 13.45 11.40
N TYR A 147 -6.32 13.04 12.31
CA TYR A 147 -7.69 12.67 11.97
C TYR A 147 -8.44 13.80 11.29
N ASP A 148 -8.45 14.98 11.92
CA ASP A 148 -9.17 16.15 11.42
C ASP A 148 -8.54 16.63 10.10
N LEU A 149 -7.21 16.59 9.96
CA LEU A 149 -6.55 16.90 8.67
C LEU A 149 -6.99 15.95 7.54
N ALA A 150 -7.04 14.64 7.79
CA ALA A 150 -7.52 13.69 6.80
C ALA A 150 -9.00 13.94 6.45
N MET A 151 -9.83 14.24 7.45
CA MET A 151 -11.23 14.64 7.25
C MET A 151 -11.34 15.88 6.36
N TRP A 152 -10.51 16.91 6.60
CA TRP A 152 -10.44 18.10 5.77
C TRP A 152 -10.03 17.82 4.32
N THR A 153 -9.17 16.84 4.05
CA THR A 153 -8.85 16.48 2.65
C THR A 153 -10.07 15.98 1.87
N PHE A 154 -11.01 15.29 2.53
CA PHE A 154 -12.27 14.87 1.91
C PHE A 154 -13.25 16.04 1.81
N GLY A 155 -13.32 16.89 2.84
CA GLY A 155 -14.15 18.09 2.84
C GLY A 155 -13.79 19.08 1.73
N ILE A 156 -12.50 19.40 1.58
CA ILE A 156 -12.02 20.32 0.53
C ILE A 156 -12.24 19.72 -0.86
N ALA A 157 -12.00 18.41 -1.04
CA ALA A 157 -12.29 17.74 -2.30
C ALA A 157 -13.78 17.84 -2.66
N LEU A 158 -14.66 17.57 -1.70
CA LEU A 158 -16.11 17.66 -1.90
C LEU A 158 -16.54 19.10 -2.23
N LEU A 159 -16.02 20.09 -1.51
CA LEU A 159 -16.28 21.51 -1.77
C LEU A 159 -15.82 21.91 -3.17
N HIS A 160 -14.61 21.50 -3.58
CA HIS A 160 -14.07 21.82 -4.90
C HIS A 160 -14.93 21.20 -6.02
N PHE A 161 -15.15 19.89 -6.00
CA PHE A 161 -15.94 19.22 -7.04
C PHE A 161 -17.40 19.71 -7.07
N THR A 162 -18.01 19.94 -5.91
CA THR A 162 -19.37 20.49 -5.84
C THR A 162 -19.42 21.94 -6.32
N GLY A 163 -18.40 22.75 -6.03
CA GLY A 163 -18.29 24.13 -6.51
C GLY A 163 -18.10 24.20 -8.03
N GLU A 164 -17.24 23.35 -8.60
CA GLU A 164 -17.05 23.28 -10.05
C GLU A 164 -18.32 22.83 -10.79
N TRP A 165 -19.15 21.98 -10.15
CA TRP A 165 -20.42 21.55 -10.71
C TRP A 165 -21.55 22.58 -10.55
N LEU A 166 -21.73 23.15 -9.35
CA LEU A 166 -22.87 24.01 -9.03
C LEU A 166 -22.67 25.50 -9.35
N ILE A 167 -21.43 25.99 -9.25
CA ILE A 167 -21.13 27.44 -9.34
C ILE A 167 -20.46 27.75 -10.68
N PHE A 168 -19.37 27.05 -11.01
CA PHE A 168 -18.54 27.39 -12.16
C PHE A 168 -18.98 26.68 -13.46
N GLY A 169 -19.69 25.56 -13.36
CA GLY A 169 -20.18 24.79 -14.52
C GLY A 169 -19.06 24.21 -15.39
N THR A 170 -17.83 24.15 -14.88
CA THR A 170 -16.67 23.56 -15.57
C THR A 170 -16.64 22.04 -15.44
N ALA A 171 -17.55 21.47 -14.67
CA ALA A 171 -17.72 20.05 -14.46
C ALA A 171 -19.12 19.56 -14.86
N GLN A 172 -19.20 18.38 -15.47
CA GLN A 172 -20.46 17.70 -15.76
C GLN A 172 -20.61 16.44 -14.90
N LEU A 173 -21.80 16.23 -14.33
CA LEU A 173 -22.20 14.98 -13.65
C LEU A 173 -22.36 13.81 -14.63
N LYS A 174 -21.29 13.48 -15.37
CA LYS A 174 -21.26 12.39 -16.34
C LYS A 174 -19.96 11.60 -16.18
N GLY A 175 -20.09 10.28 -16.30
CA GLY A 175 -18.96 9.36 -16.33
C GLY A 175 -18.10 9.41 -15.07
N ARG A 176 -16.79 9.61 -15.26
CA ARG A 176 -15.74 9.48 -14.24
C ARG A 176 -15.83 10.52 -13.11
N PHE A 177 -16.60 11.59 -13.30
CA PHE A 177 -16.77 12.66 -12.31
C PHE A 177 -17.57 12.26 -11.06
N VAL A 178 -18.47 11.28 -11.19
CA VAL A 178 -19.40 10.93 -10.11
C VAL A 178 -18.70 10.11 -9.01
N SER A 179 -17.69 9.33 -9.37
CA SER A 179 -17.03 8.43 -8.41
C SER A 179 -16.31 9.16 -7.28
N PRO A 180 -15.53 10.25 -7.51
CA PRO A 180 -14.89 10.97 -6.41
C PRO A 180 -15.89 11.65 -5.49
N MET A 181 -17.03 12.13 -6.00
CA MET A 181 -18.07 12.77 -5.17
C MET A 181 -18.71 11.78 -4.18
N ILE A 182 -19.08 10.58 -4.66
CA ILE A 182 -19.68 9.55 -3.81
C ILE A 182 -18.67 9.06 -2.78
N VAL A 183 -17.43 8.80 -3.21
CA VAL A 183 -16.37 8.32 -2.32
C VAL A 183 -16.04 9.38 -1.27
N ALA A 184 -15.84 10.64 -1.66
CA ALA A 184 -15.53 11.71 -0.72
C ALA A 184 -16.66 11.93 0.29
N SER A 185 -17.92 11.95 -0.17
CA SER A 185 -19.10 12.11 0.71
C SER A 185 -19.22 10.96 1.71
N SER A 186 -19.10 9.72 1.22
CA SER A 186 -19.18 8.52 2.06
C SER A 186 -18.04 8.46 3.08
N CYS A 187 -16.80 8.78 2.66
CA CYS A 187 -15.64 8.79 3.56
C CYS A 187 -15.77 9.88 4.62
N LEU A 188 -16.19 11.09 4.24
CA LEU A 188 -16.37 12.20 5.16
C LEU A 188 -17.43 11.89 6.21
N LEU A 189 -18.59 11.36 5.79
CA LEU A 189 -19.65 10.96 6.70
C LEU A 189 -19.20 9.83 7.64
N TRP A 190 -18.46 8.86 7.11
CA TRP A 190 -17.96 7.75 7.91
C TRP A 190 -16.94 8.23 8.96
N MET A 191 -16.00 9.09 8.59
CA MET A 191 -15.07 9.70 9.55
C MET A 191 -15.83 10.54 10.59
N PHE A 192 -16.78 11.36 10.16
CA PHE A 192 -17.53 12.20 11.10
C PHE A 192 -18.29 11.37 12.16
N THR A 193 -18.93 10.27 11.74
CA THR A 193 -19.68 9.38 12.65
C THR A 193 -18.79 8.55 13.57
N GLN A 194 -17.60 8.15 13.11
CA GLN A 194 -16.65 7.35 13.89
C GLN A 194 -15.69 8.18 14.74
N ARG A 195 -15.72 9.51 14.62
CA ARG A 195 -14.79 10.41 15.30
C ARG A 195 -14.74 10.18 16.82
N GLY A 196 -15.89 10.04 17.48
CA GLY A 196 -15.95 9.75 18.91
C GLY A 196 -15.34 8.39 19.29
N GLY A 197 -15.55 7.36 18.47
CA GLY A 197 -15.01 6.02 18.73
C GLY A 197 -13.48 5.93 18.62
N TYR A 198 -12.85 6.82 17.84
CA TYR A 198 -11.40 6.84 17.64
C TYR A 198 -10.66 7.84 18.53
N LEU A 199 -11.31 8.94 18.92
CA LEU A 199 -10.67 10.03 19.67
C LEU A 199 -10.99 10.04 21.18
N GLY A 200 -11.94 9.21 21.64
CA GLY A 200 -12.34 9.12 23.05
C GLY A 200 -13.52 10.03 23.39
#